data_AF-A0A6B3G264-F1
#
_entry.id   AF-A0A6B3G264-F1
#
_cell.length_a   1.000
_cell.length_b   1.000
_cell.length_c   1.000
_cell.angle_alpha   90.00
_cell.angle_beta   90.00
_cell.angle_gamma   90.00
#
_symmetry.space_group_name_H-M   'P 1'
#
loop_
_entity.id
_entity.type
_entity.pdbx_description
1 polymer ?
#
loop_
_entity_poly.entity_id
_entity_poly.type
_entity_poly.pdbx_seq_one_letter_code
_entity_poly.pdbx_strand_id
1 'polypeptide(L)' 'GAAAEALAAARELAVRAQRLESPGAEPRELPDAGMFAVGDQLAVAGRDLAVALETAPSQELDEAVRYVDEAVARAFA' A
#
# COMPACT_ATOMS: atom_id res chain seq x y z
N GLY A 1 7.89 3.02 -14.36
CA GLY A 1 8.80 1.84 -14.38
C GLY A 1 8.62 1.05 -13.10
N ALA A 2 8.83 -0.27 -13.14
CA ALA A 2 8.38 -1.18 -12.07
C ALA A 2 8.74 -0.74 -10.63
N ALA A 3 9.97 -0.28 -10.38
CA ALA A 3 10.37 0.19 -9.05
C ALA A 3 9.61 1.45 -8.59
N ALA A 4 9.35 2.41 -9.49
CA ALA A 4 8.59 3.61 -9.16
C ALA A 4 7.10 3.28 -8.89
N GLU A 5 6.51 2.39 -9.69
CA GLU A 5 5.13 1.91 -9.47
C GLU A 5 5.02 1.11 -8.16
N ALA A 6 6.02 0.30 -7.84
CA ALA A 6 6.07 -0.42 -6.57
C ALA A 6 6.16 0.53 -5.36
N LEU A 7 6.94 1.62 -5.46
CA LEU A 7 7.01 2.62 -4.39
C LEU A 7 5.69 3.38 -4.24
N ALA A 8 5.05 3.75 -5.36
CA ALA A 8 3.74 4.39 -5.34
C ALA A 8 2.68 3.47 -4.69
N ALA A 9 2.70 2.18 -5.03
CA ALA A 9 1.83 1.20 -4.40
C ALA A 9 2.11 1.06 -2.90
N ALA A 10 3.39 0.91 -2.49
CA ALA A 10 3.76 0.81 -1.08
C ALA A 10 3.27 2.03 -0.26
N ARG A 11 3.37 3.24 -0.82
CA ARG A 11 2.86 4.48 -0.19
C ARG A 11 1.34 4.45 -0.03
N GLU A 12 0.60 4.07 -1.06
CA GLU A 12 -0.87 3.98 -0.98
C GLU A 12 -1.32 2.95 0.04
N LEU A 13 -0.71 1.75 0.04
CA LEU A 13 -1.04 0.69 1.00
C LEU A 13 -0.76 1.16 2.45
N ALA A 14 0.37 1.83 2.67
CA ALA A 14 0.71 2.39 3.98
C ALA A 14 -0.26 3.50 4.41
N VAL A 15 -0.74 4.34 3.49
CA VAL A 15 -1.75 5.38 3.80
C VAL A 15 -3.09 4.76 4.19
N ARG A 16 -3.53 3.72 3.46
CA ARG A 16 -4.76 3.00 3.78
C ARG A 16 -4.69 2.32 5.15
N ALA A 17 -3.59 1.63 5.43
CA ALA A 17 -3.36 1.00 6.74
C ALA A 17 -3.47 2.04 7.87
N GLN A 18 -2.75 3.16 7.73
CA GLN A 18 -2.75 4.25 8.72
C GLN A 18 -4.14 4.87 8.94
N ARG A 19 -4.95 5.01 7.87
CA ARG A 19 -6.32 5.54 7.99
C ARG A 19 -7.26 4.60 8.72
N LEU A 20 -7.10 3.29 8.51
CA LEU A 20 -7.88 2.27 9.23
C LEU A 20 -7.46 2.19 10.70
N GLU A 21 -6.16 2.23 10.98
CA GLU A 21 -5.61 2.13 12.33
C GLU A 21 -5.79 3.41 13.16
N SER A 22 -5.75 4.58 12.53
CA SER A 22 -5.84 5.87 13.22
C SER A 22 -6.73 6.85 12.43
N PRO A 23 -8.07 6.64 12.44
CA PRO A 23 -9.00 7.50 11.73
C PRO A 23 -8.85 8.97 12.13
N GLY A 24 -8.69 9.86 11.15
CA GLY A 24 -8.55 11.31 11.36
C GLY A 24 -7.13 11.79 11.68
N ALA A 25 -6.16 10.91 11.86
CA ALA A 25 -4.75 11.30 11.93
C ALA A 25 -4.20 11.57 10.52
N GLU A 26 -3.30 12.55 10.40
CA GLU A 26 -2.58 12.80 9.14
C GLU A 26 -1.64 11.62 8.84
N PRO A 27 -1.77 10.95 7.68
CA PRO A 27 -0.89 9.82 7.35
C PRO A 27 0.57 10.26 7.22
N ARG A 28 1.48 9.45 7.76
CA ARG A 28 2.91 9.61 7.58
C ARG A 28 3.32 9.12 6.19
N GLU A 29 4.20 9.88 5.56
CA GLU A 29 4.75 9.51 4.25
C GLU A 29 5.78 8.38 4.36
N LEU A 30 5.61 7.33 3.55
CA LEU A 30 6.62 6.29 3.38
C LEU A 30 7.74 6.84 2.46
N PRO A 31 9.00 6.97 2.94
CA PRO A 31 10.07 7.59 2.17
C PRO A 31 10.49 6.71 0.99
N ASP A 32 11.07 7.32 -0.04
CA ASP A 32 11.85 6.56 -1.03
C ASP A 32 13.17 6.10 -0.38
N ALA A 33 13.32 4.80 -0.16
CA ALA A 33 14.53 4.20 0.41
C ALA A 33 15.49 3.64 -0.65
N GLY A 34 15.22 3.90 -1.94
CA GLY A 34 15.98 3.41 -3.08
C GLY A 34 15.43 2.12 -3.67
N MET A 35 15.81 1.86 -4.92
CA MET A 35 15.22 0.80 -5.76
C MET A 35 15.34 -0.62 -5.19
N PHE A 36 16.32 -0.89 -4.34
CA PHE A 36 16.51 -2.21 -3.75
C PHE A 36 15.64 -2.46 -2.52
N ALA A 37 15.23 -1.39 -1.83
CA ALA A 37 14.37 -1.48 -0.66
C ALA A 37 12.87 -1.49 -1.02
N VAL A 38 12.51 -1.12 -2.25
CA VAL A 38 11.10 -0.95 -2.63
C VAL A 38 10.28 -2.24 -2.52
N GLY A 39 10.91 -3.40 -2.76
CA GLY A 39 10.26 -4.70 -2.59
C GLY A 39 9.92 -4.96 -1.13
N ASP A 40 10.84 -4.68 -0.21
CA ASP A 40 10.63 -4.82 1.23
C ASP A 40 9.57 -3.82 1.72
N GLN A 41 9.63 -2.58 1.24
CA GLN A 41 8.65 -1.55 1.56
C GLN A 41 7.24 -1.94 1.14
N LEU A 42 7.08 -2.49 -0.08
CA LEU A 42 5.80 -2.98 -0.57
C LEU A 42 5.29 -4.16 0.25
N ALA A 43 6.17 -5.11 0.60
CA ALA A 43 5.81 -6.27 1.40
C ALA A 43 5.36 -5.89 2.83
N VAL A 44 6.08 -4.97 3.47
CA VAL A 44 5.72 -4.46 4.81
C VAL A 44 4.40 -3.69 4.76
N ALA A 45 4.26 -2.72 3.86
CA ALA A 45 3.03 -1.92 3.74
C ALA A 45 1.80 -2.78 3.41
N GLY A 46 1.98 -3.79 2.54
CA GLY A 46 0.91 -4.75 2.24
C GLY A 46 0.53 -5.62 3.44
N ARG A 47 1.51 -6.05 4.25
CA ARG A 47 1.24 -6.78 5.49
C ARG A 47 0.51 -5.92 6.52
N ASP A 48 0.94 -4.69 6.72
CA ASP A 48 0.31 -3.75 7.65
C ASP A 48 -1.15 -3.50 7.25
N LEU A 49 -1.40 -3.26 5.96
CA LEU A 49 -2.77 -3.12 5.45
C LEU A 49 -3.59 -4.39 5.66
N ALA A 50 -3.03 -5.57 5.39
CA ALA A 50 -3.75 -6.83 5.59
C ALA A 50 -4.19 -7.03 7.05
N VAL A 51 -3.34 -6.66 8.02
CA VAL A 51 -3.68 -6.69 9.45
C VAL A 51 -4.77 -5.67 9.77
N ALA A 52 -4.67 -4.44 9.28
CA ALA A 52 -5.68 -3.40 9.52
C ALA A 52 -7.06 -3.77 8.93
N LEU A 53 -7.08 -4.51 7.83
CA LEU A 53 -8.29 -4.97 7.16
C LEU A 53 -9.04 -6.08 7.90
N GLU A 54 -8.40 -6.81 8.84
CA GLU A 54 -9.07 -7.90 9.58
C GLU A 54 -10.32 -7.43 10.35
N THR A 55 -10.33 -6.16 10.76
CA THR A 55 -11.46 -5.53 11.47
C THR A 55 -12.23 -4.53 10.62
N ALA A 56 -11.86 -4.35 9.36
CA ALA A 56 -12.49 -3.39 8.45
C ALA A 56 -13.70 -4.00 7.71
N PRO A 57 -14.60 -3.17 7.14
CA PRO A 57 -15.61 -3.64 6.22
C PRO A 57 -15.00 -4.36 5.01
N SER A 58 -15.64 -5.41 4.49
CA SER A 58 -15.13 -6.19 3.36
C SER A 58 -14.89 -5.37 2.09
N GLN A 59 -15.63 -4.28 1.92
CA GLN A 59 -15.43 -3.35 0.80
C GLN A 59 -14.01 -2.77 0.79
N GLU A 60 -13.42 -2.46 1.95
CA GLU A 60 -12.06 -1.92 2.02
C GLU A 60 -11.03 -2.93 1.47
N LEU A 61 -11.24 -4.22 1.70
CA LEU A 61 -10.42 -5.29 1.14
C LEU A 61 -10.57 -5.36 -0.38
N ASP A 62 -11.80 -5.32 -0.89
CA ASP A 62 -12.08 -5.34 -2.34
C ASP A 62 -11.41 -4.16 -3.05
N GLU A 63 -11.47 -2.97 -2.43
CA GLU A 63 -10.82 -1.77 -2.94
C GLU A 63 -9.29 -1.83 -2.88
N ALA A 64 -8.73 -2.47 -1.86
CA ALA A 64 -7.28 -2.69 -1.73
C ALA A 64 -6.77 -3.66 -2.80
N VAL A 65 -7.45 -4.80 -2.99
CA VAL A 65 -7.09 -5.80 -4.00
C VAL A 65 -7.15 -5.19 -5.41
N ARG A 66 -8.25 -4.49 -5.73
CA ARG A 66 -8.40 -3.83 -7.03
C ARG A 66 -7.27 -2.83 -7.29
N TYR A 67 -6.89 -2.03 -6.29
CA TYR A 67 -5.79 -1.09 -6.43
C TYR A 67 -4.46 -1.81 -6.74
N VAL A 68 -4.18 -2.93 -6.07
CA VAL A 68 -2.97 -3.73 -6.31
C VAL A 68 -2.96 -4.27 -7.74
N ASP A 69 -4.08 -4.81 -8.24
CA ASP A 69 -4.18 -5.30 -9.62
C ASP A 69 -3.90 -4.18 -10.64
N GLU A 70 -4.46 -2.99 -10.42
CA GLU A 70 -4.20 -1.82 -11.27
C GLU A 70 -2.72 -1.37 -11.20
N ALA A 71 -2.11 -1.43 -10.01
CA ALA A 71 -0.69 -1.11 -9.83
C ALA A 71 0.22 -2.11 -10.55
N VAL A 72 -0.10 -3.40 -10.50
CA VAL A 72 0.60 -4.44 -11.27
C VAL A 72 0.49 -4.17 -12.76
N ALA A 73 -0.70 -3.85 -13.26
CA ALA A 73 -0.89 -3.51 -14.67
C ALA A 73 -0.02 -2.31 -15.10
N ARG A 74 0.04 -1.24 -14.29
CA ARG A 74 0.91 -0.08 -14.56
C ARG A 74 2.40 -0.41 -14.50
N ALA A 75 2.82 -1.31 -13.62
CA ALA A 75 4.21 -1.69 -13.46
C ALA A 75 4.80 -2.40 -14.69
N PHE A 76 3.94 -3.10 -15.44
CA PHE A 76 4.31 -3.94 -16.58
C PHE A 76 3.70 -3.51 -17.93
N ALA A 77 3.05 -2.35 -17.97
CA ALA A 77 2.63 -1.68 -19.21
C ALA A 77 3.83 -1.05 -19.93
#